data_AF-A0A7S3JBN0-F1
#
_entry.id   AF-A0A7S3JBN0-F1
#
_cell.length_a   1.000
_cell.length_b   1.000
_cell.length_c   1.000
_cell.angle_alpha   90.00
_cell.angle_beta   90.00
_cell.angle_gamma   90.00
#
_symmetry.space_group_name_H-M   'P 1'
#
loop_
_entity.id
_entity.type
_entity.pdbx_description
1 polymer ?
#
loop_
_entity_poly.entity_id
_entity_poly.type
_entity_poly.pdbx_seq_one_letter_code
_entity_poly.pdbx_strand_id
1 'polypeptide(L)'
;MGEEFKKRFKALDQILTDLNHRKIEKAVNWVNDNIPKLKIFDSELPFLIHKVTFCYMLKKAHDVGEGELQSEILSNLTQYASKHLIEFYSKFKAQIMSLMGSLAFVNELENTKYVELISDIHWDHLTQCFVRDFCKIQGLSKESGLFMTLKVGTLGIPKFQKFFKLMKGKEQLFDNLGELPIDINLGSEFKFHSIFICPISKEIATKDNPPIMLKCGHCITRQSYNSILTGRNERAGRKAKCPTCPTEIKDSDGITLNIF
;
A
#
# COMPACT_ATOMS: atom_id res chain seq x y z
N MET A 1 11.88 -11.74 -18.68
CA MET A 1 10.87 -11.31 -17.69
C MET A 1 10.31 -12.46 -16.85
N GLY A 2 9.98 -13.64 -17.42
CA GLY A 2 9.34 -14.73 -16.66
C GLY A 2 10.21 -15.46 -15.63
N GLU A 3 11.51 -15.65 -15.87
CA GLU A 3 12.45 -16.32 -14.96
C GLU A 3 12.62 -15.59 -13.62
N GLU A 4 12.86 -14.29 -13.67
CA GLU A 4 13.06 -13.44 -12.50
C GLU A 4 11.78 -13.33 -11.65
N PHE A 5 10.63 -13.23 -12.32
CA PHE A 5 9.32 -13.24 -11.66
C PHE A 5 9.08 -14.56 -10.93
N LYS A 6 9.34 -15.71 -11.57
CA LYS A 6 9.24 -17.03 -10.93
C LYS A 6 10.17 -17.16 -9.72
N LYS A 7 11.40 -16.63 -9.80
CA LYS A 7 12.35 -16.62 -8.68
C LYS A 7 11.80 -15.84 -7.48
N ARG A 8 11.20 -14.66 -7.71
CA ARG A 8 10.59 -13.84 -6.64
C ARG A 8 9.43 -14.56 -5.95
N PHE A 9 8.53 -15.19 -6.70
CA PHE A 9 7.42 -15.97 -6.13
C PHE A 9 7.91 -17.22 -5.39
N LYS A 10 8.93 -17.91 -5.91
CA LYS A 10 9.52 -19.06 -5.22
C LYS A 10 10.16 -18.66 -3.89
N ALA A 11 10.81 -17.49 -3.83
CA ALA A 11 11.36 -16.95 -2.59
C ALA A 11 10.25 -16.62 -1.58
N LEU A 12 9.16 -15.97 -2.04
CA LEU A 12 8.00 -15.70 -1.19
C LEU A 12 7.39 -17.00 -0.66
N ASP A 13 7.08 -17.95 -1.54
CA ASP A 13 6.47 -19.25 -1.19
C ASP A 13 7.32 -20.03 -0.17
N GLN A 14 8.65 -20.00 -0.31
CA GLN A 14 9.54 -20.62 0.65
C GLN A 14 9.48 -19.94 2.02
N ILE A 15 9.42 -18.61 2.08
CA ILE A 15 9.27 -17.88 3.35
C ILE A 15 7.90 -18.14 3.97
N LEU A 16 6.82 -18.14 3.18
CA LEU A 16 5.47 -18.43 3.68
C LEU A 16 5.37 -19.87 4.21
N THR A 17 5.98 -20.83 3.52
CA THR A 17 6.08 -22.20 4.00
C THR A 17 6.83 -22.27 5.32
N ASP A 18 7.95 -21.56 5.46
CA ASP A 18 8.70 -21.51 6.71
C ASP A 18 7.88 -20.87 7.85
N LEU A 19 7.16 -19.77 7.59
CA LEU A 19 6.27 -19.13 8.57
C LEU A 19 5.13 -20.05 9.03
N ASN A 20 4.56 -20.84 8.12
CA ASN A 20 3.55 -21.85 8.46
C ASN A 20 4.11 -22.93 9.39
N HIS A 21 5.40 -23.29 9.23
CA HIS A 21 6.11 -24.22 10.13
C HIS A 21 6.76 -23.52 11.34
N ARG A 22 6.38 -22.28 11.65
CA ARG A 22 6.91 -21.48 12.78
C ARG A 22 8.42 -21.22 12.71
N LYS A 23 9.00 -21.22 11.50
CA LYS A 23 10.40 -20.86 11.23
C LYS A 23 10.48 -19.41 10.76
N ILE A 24 11.01 -18.53 11.60
CA ILE A 24 10.99 -17.08 11.37
C ILE A 24 12.27 -16.51 10.75
N GLU A 25 13.37 -17.27 10.76
CA GLU A 25 14.72 -16.81 10.42
C GLU A 25 14.83 -16.19 9.02
N LYS A 26 14.27 -16.84 7.99
CA LYS A 26 14.31 -16.30 6.62
C LYS A 26 13.49 -15.03 6.48
N ALA A 27 12.36 -14.93 7.19
CA ALA A 27 11.54 -13.74 7.19
C ALA A 27 12.27 -12.57 7.88
N VAL A 28 12.96 -12.81 9.00
CA VAL A 28 13.80 -11.81 9.69
C VAL A 28 14.92 -11.31 8.77
N ASN A 29 15.65 -12.23 8.12
CA ASN A 29 16.72 -11.85 7.20
C ASN A 29 16.20 -10.99 6.05
N TRP A 30 15.09 -11.42 5.43
CA TRP A 30 14.47 -10.65 4.36
C TRP A 30 14.01 -9.26 4.82
N VAL A 31 13.43 -9.14 6.01
CA VAL A 31 13.01 -7.85 6.57
C VAL A 31 14.23 -6.96 6.78
N ASN A 32 15.30 -7.47 7.39
CA ASN A 32 16.54 -6.74 7.65
C ASN A 32 17.17 -6.19 6.36
N ASP A 33 17.23 -7.02 5.31
CA ASP A 33 17.77 -6.63 4.01
C ASP A 33 16.93 -5.54 3.31
N ASN A 34 15.65 -5.40 3.69
CA ASN A 34 14.70 -4.49 3.05
C ASN A 34 14.24 -3.34 3.97
N ILE A 35 14.82 -3.16 5.17
CA ILE A 35 14.49 -2.06 6.09
C ILE A 35 14.45 -0.69 5.39
N PRO A 36 15.44 -0.29 4.55
CA PRO A 36 15.42 1.03 3.92
C PRO A 36 14.18 1.23 3.04
N LYS A 37 13.75 0.19 2.32
CA LYS A 37 12.56 0.23 1.45
C LYS A 37 11.28 0.20 2.27
N LEU A 38 11.24 -0.59 3.35
CA LEU A 38 10.09 -0.67 4.25
C LEU A 38 9.82 0.66 4.96
N LYS A 39 10.87 1.41 5.31
CA LYS A 39 10.76 2.75 5.90
C LYS A 39 10.11 3.77 4.96
N ILE A 40 10.35 3.68 3.65
CA ILE A 40 9.71 4.57 2.66
C ILE A 40 8.18 4.43 2.68
N PHE A 41 7.68 3.22 2.94
CA PHE A 41 6.24 2.94 2.96
C PHE A 41 5.61 3.00 4.37
N ASP A 42 6.37 3.45 5.38
CA ASP A 42 5.98 3.41 6.81
C ASP A 42 5.41 2.04 7.23
N SER A 43 6.02 0.95 6.75
CA SER A 43 5.57 -0.41 7.03
C SER A 43 5.76 -0.78 8.50
N GLU A 44 4.76 -1.48 9.06
CA GLU A 44 4.81 -2.06 10.41
C GLU A 44 5.53 -3.42 10.46
N LEU A 45 5.91 -3.98 9.31
CA LEU A 45 6.52 -5.31 9.22
C LEU A 45 7.81 -5.47 10.03
N PRO A 46 8.73 -4.47 10.07
CA PRO A 46 9.92 -4.54 10.92
C PRO A 46 9.60 -4.70 12.41
N PHE A 47 8.54 -4.07 12.90
CA PHE A 47 8.11 -4.26 14.28
C PHE A 47 7.43 -5.63 14.45
N LEU A 48 6.56 -5.99 13.50
CA LEU A 48 5.73 -7.19 13.60
C LEU A 48 6.57 -8.48 13.63
N ILE A 49 7.68 -8.53 12.89
CA ILE A 49 8.58 -9.69 12.90
C ILE A 49 9.20 -9.90 14.29
N HIS A 50 9.63 -8.82 14.95
CA HIS A 50 10.19 -8.88 16.30
C HIS A 50 9.12 -9.20 17.34
N LYS A 51 7.90 -8.65 17.18
CA LYS A 51 6.75 -8.99 18.03
C LYS A 51 6.42 -10.48 17.98
N VAL A 52 6.29 -11.07 16.79
CA VAL A 52 6.00 -12.51 16.65
C VAL A 52 7.15 -13.36 17.17
N THR A 53 8.40 -12.96 16.94
CA THR A 53 9.57 -13.65 17.51
C THR A 53 9.52 -13.66 19.04
N PHE A 54 9.18 -12.53 19.65
CA PHE A 54 8.98 -12.42 21.10
C PHE A 54 7.85 -13.35 21.58
N CYS A 55 6.67 -13.26 20.98
CA CYS A 55 5.51 -14.11 21.32
C CYS A 55 5.84 -15.60 21.22
N TYR A 56 6.58 -16.01 20.19
CA TYR A 56 7.00 -17.39 20.00
C TYR A 56 7.96 -17.87 21.11
N MET A 57 8.95 -17.05 21.47
CA MET A 57 9.86 -17.37 22.57
C MET A 57 9.14 -17.37 23.93
N LEU A 58 8.18 -16.46 24.13
CA LEU A 58 7.35 -16.41 25.33
C LEU A 58 6.50 -17.68 25.47
N LYS A 59 5.85 -18.12 24.39
CA LYS A 59 5.09 -19.38 24.35
C LYS A 59 5.99 -20.57 24.68
N LYS A 60 7.18 -20.63 24.09
CA LYS A 60 8.17 -21.68 24.43
C LYS A 60 8.57 -21.66 25.90
N ALA A 61 8.75 -20.48 26.50
CA ALA A 61 9.05 -20.36 27.93
C ALA A 61 7.89 -20.82 28.82
N HIS A 62 6.66 -20.56 28.40
CA HIS A 62 5.45 -21.05 29.07
C HIS A 62 5.33 -22.57 28.99
N ASP A 63 5.49 -23.15 27.79
CA ASP A 63 5.33 -24.59 27.53
C ASP A 63 6.37 -25.45 28.26
N VAL A 64 7.57 -24.91 28.52
CA VAL A 64 8.65 -25.61 29.25
C VAL A 64 8.36 -25.74 30.76
N GLY A 65 7.55 -24.84 31.33
CA GLY A 65 7.29 -24.78 32.77
C GLY A 65 8.46 -24.26 33.60
N GLU A 66 8.26 -24.13 34.91
CA GLU A 66 9.23 -23.52 35.82
C GLU A 66 10.53 -24.34 35.92
N GLY A 67 11.67 -23.69 35.69
CA GLY A 67 12.99 -24.33 35.77
C GLY A 67 14.13 -23.51 35.16
N GLU A 68 15.33 -24.12 35.11
CA GLU A 68 16.56 -23.49 34.56
C GLU A 68 16.39 -23.10 33.08
N LEU A 69 15.79 -23.99 32.28
CA LEU A 69 15.57 -23.77 30.85
C LEU A 69 14.63 -22.58 30.59
N GLN A 70 13.59 -22.41 31.41
CA GLN A 70 12.69 -21.25 31.31
C GLN A 70 13.44 -19.95 31.64
N SER A 71 14.26 -19.96 32.69
CA SER A 71 15.07 -18.80 33.08
C SER A 71 16.05 -18.39 31.98
N GLU A 72 16.66 -19.35 31.30
CA GLU A 72 17.53 -19.11 30.14
C GLU A 72 16.75 -18.46 28.98
N ILE A 73 15.57 -19.00 28.63
CA ILE A 73 14.73 -18.46 27.55
C ILE A 73 14.30 -17.02 27.88
N LEU A 74 13.87 -16.74 29.11
CA LEU A 74 13.45 -15.41 29.54
C LEU A 74 14.61 -14.40 29.52
N SER A 75 15.81 -14.82 29.89
CA SER A 75 17.02 -14.00 29.78
C SER A 75 17.33 -13.63 28.33
N ASN A 76 17.36 -14.64 27.45
CA ASN A 76 17.58 -14.44 26.00
C ASN A 76 16.50 -13.54 25.37
N LEU A 77 15.25 -13.72 25.78
CA LEU A 77 14.13 -12.92 25.30
C LEU A 77 14.22 -11.47 25.76
N THR A 78 14.65 -11.21 27.00
CA THR A 78 14.87 -9.86 27.52
C THR A 78 16.03 -9.17 26.78
N GLN A 79 17.11 -9.89 26.50
CA GLN A 79 18.21 -9.41 25.68
C GLN A 79 17.75 -9.10 24.24
N TYR A 80 16.94 -9.96 23.65
CA TYR A 80 16.39 -9.75 22.32
C TYR A 80 15.50 -8.49 22.27
N ALA A 81 14.61 -8.32 23.24
CA ALA A 81 13.70 -7.18 23.34
C ALA A 81 14.47 -5.86 23.48
N SER A 82 15.46 -5.81 24.36
CA SER A 82 16.32 -4.63 24.53
C SER A 82 17.17 -4.32 23.28
N LYS A 83 17.52 -5.31 22.47
CA LYS A 83 18.26 -5.05 21.23
C LYS A 83 17.36 -4.57 20.08
N HIS A 84 16.20 -5.20 19.90
CA HIS A 84 15.40 -5.05 18.68
C HIS A 84 14.11 -4.25 18.84
N LEU A 85 13.54 -4.12 20.05
CA LEU A 85 12.26 -3.42 20.25
C LEU A 85 12.43 -1.94 20.62
N ILE A 86 13.63 -1.50 21.04
CA ILE A 86 13.87 -0.11 21.47
C ILE A 86 13.59 0.90 20.37
N GLU A 87 13.99 0.62 19.13
CA GLU A 87 13.78 1.54 18.00
C GLU A 87 12.30 1.77 17.67
N PHE A 88 11.42 0.85 18.10
CA PHE A 88 9.98 0.89 17.85
C PHE A 88 9.18 1.51 19.01
N TYR A 89 9.84 1.87 20.11
CA TYR A 89 9.16 2.32 21.33
C TYR A 89 8.31 3.57 21.12
N SER A 90 8.78 4.52 20.30
CA SER A 90 8.04 5.77 20.04
C SER A 90 6.68 5.53 19.38
N LYS A 91 6.60 4.58 18.44
CA LYS A 91 5.38 4.26 17.67
C LYS A 91 4.52 3.19 18.34
N PHE A 92 5.14 2.18 18.97
CA PHE A 92 4.46 0.97 19.46
C PHE A 92 4.54 0.78 20.98
N LYS A 93 4.70 1.85 21.75
CA LYS A 93 4.84 1.86 23.22
C LYS A 93 3.87 0.90 23.94
N ALA A 94 2.56 1.00 23.65
CA ALA A 94 1.54 0.19 24.32
C ALA A 94 1.74 -1.32 24.10
N GLN A 95 2.10 -1.70 22.87
CA GLN A 95 2.34 -3.10 22.54
C GLN A 95 3.62 -3.61 23.20
N ILE A 96 4.71 -2.82 23.19
CA ILE A 96 5.97 -3.19 23.82
C ILE A 96 5.80 -3.33 25.34
N MET A 97 5.08 -2.42 25.99
CA MET A 97 4.78 -2.55 27.43
C MET A 97 3.96 -3.81 27.74
N SER A 98 3.02 -4.20 26.86
CA SER A 98 2.27 -5.45 27.01
C SER A 98 3.19 -6.67 26.89
N LEU A 99 4.09 -6.69 25.90
CA LEU A 99 5.09 -7.76 25.73
C LEU A 99 5.99 -7.87 26.96
N MET A 100 6.58 -6.77 27.42
CA MET A 100 7.44 -6.78 28.61
C MET A 100 6.69 -7.15 29.89
N GLY A 101 5.44 -6.68 30.03
CA GLY A 101 4.59 -6.99 31.17
C GLY A 101 4.18 -8.46 31.25
N SER A 102 4.11 -9.16 30.11
CA SER A 102 3.77 -10.59 30.07
C SER A 102 4.81 -11.50 30.74
N LEU A 103 6.06 -11.04 30.85
CA LEU A 103 7.16 -11.82 31.45
C LEU A 103 6.92 -12.16 32.91
N ALA A 104 6.25 -11.26 33.65
CA ALA A 104 5.90 -11.49 35.05
C ALA A 104 4.83 -12.58 35.24
N PHE A 105 4.11 -12.94 34.17
CA PHE A 105 2.98 -13.87 34.19
C PHE A 105 3.24 -15.11 33.33
N VAL A 106 4.51 -15.40 33.01
CA VAL A 106 4.88 -16.50 32.09
C VAL A 106 4.30 -17.85 32.50
N ASN A 107 4.13 -18.12 33.81
CA ASN A 107 3.58 -19.39 34.30
C ASN A 107 2.05 -19.46 34.27
N GLU A 108 1.36 -18.32 34.12
CA GLU A 108 -0.10 -18.22 34.22
C GLU A 108 -0.72 -17.49 33.01
N LEU A 109 -0.03 -17.47 31.86
CA LEU A 109 -0.44 -16.67 30.69
C LEU A 109 -1.89 -16.94 30.26
N GLU A 110 -2.33 -18.20 30.33
CA GLU A 110 -3.69 -18.63 29.98
C GLU A 110 -4.78 -17.96 30.82
N ASN A 111 -4.48 -17.62 32.08
CA ASN A 111 -5.43 -17.02 33.03
C ASN A 111 -5.34 -15.49 33.09
N THR A 112 -4.52 -14.89 32.22
CA THR A 112 -4.24 -13.46 32.25
C THR A 112 -4.74 -12.77 30.99
N LYS A 113 -4.71 -11.44 31.01
CA LYS A 113 -4.92 -10.61 29.81
C LYS A 113 -3.91 -10.83 28.69
N TYR A 114 -2.84 -11.61 28.92
CA TYR A 114 -1.78 -11.90 27.95
C TYR A 114 -2.02 -13.17 27.13
N VAL A 115 -3.14 -13.88 27.34
CA VAL A 115 -3.49 -15.11 26.60
C VAL A 115 -3.45 -14.94 25.08
N GLU A 116 -3.79 -13.75 24.57
CA GLU A 116 -3.71 -13.48 23.13
C GLU A 116 -2.28 -13.54 22.60
N LEU A 117 -1.26 -13.20 23.42
CA LEU A 117 0.15 -13.16 23.01
C LEU A 117 0.72 -14.54 22.68
N ILE A 118 0.14 -15.62 23.21
CA ILE A 118 0.53 -17.01 22.92
C ILE A 118 -0.35 -17.64 21.82
N SER A 119 -1.32 -16.88 21.31
CA SER A 119 -2.20 -17.32 20.22
C SER A 119 -1.47 -17.33 18.88
N ASP A 120 -1.86 -18.28 18.04
CA ASP A 120 -1.31 -18.45 16.70
C ASP A 120 -1.78 -17.36 15.72
N ILE A 121 -2.78 -16.55 16.09
CA ILE A 121 -3.33 -15.45 15.28
C ILE A 121 -2.26 -14.44 14.83
N HIS A 122 -1.21 -14.27 15.62
CA HIS A 122 -0.12 -13.35 15.31
C HIS A 122 0.69 -13.80 14.08
N TRP A 123 0.76 -15.11 13.82
CA TRP A 123 1.43 -15.65 12.63
C TRP A 123 0.62 -15.39 11.37
N ASP A 124 -0.71 -15.49 11.43
CA ASP A 124 -1.58 -15.19 10.30
C ASP A 124 -1.48 -13.71 9.93
N HIS A 125 -1.51 -12.83 10.93
CA HIS A 125 -1.35 -11.40 10.71
C HIS A 125 0.03 -11.06 10.13
N LEU A 126 1.10 -11.66 10.67
CA LEU A 126 2.46 -11.52 10.11
C LEU A 126 2.49 -11.96 8.65
N THR A 127 1.93 -13.12 8.32
CA THR A 127 1.91 -13.67 6.97
C THR A 127 1.22 -12.73 6.00
N GLN A 128 0.05 -12.19 6.37
CA GLN A 128 -0.69 -11.23 5.55
C GLN A 128 0.09 -9.93 5.31
N CYS A 129 0.68 -9.36 6.37
CA CYS A 129 1.51 -8.16 6.28
C CYS A 129 2.77 -8.41 5.46
N PHE A 130 3.39 -9.59 5.60
CA PHE A 130 4.57 -10.00 4.86
C PHE A 130 4.29 -10.09 3.36
N VAL A 131 3.22 -10.78 2.94
CA VAL A 131 2.82 -10.86 1.53
C VAL A 131 2.57 -9.47 0.94
N ARG A 132 1.83 -8.62 1.67
CA ARG A 132 1.52 -7.25 1.23
C ARG A 132 2.80 -6.45 0.97
N ASP A 133 3.73 -6.45 1.91
CA ASP A 133 4.91 -5.58 1.85
C ASP A 133 6.00 -6.16 0.94
N PHE A 134 6.10 -7.50 0.86
CA PHE A 134 6.90 -8.18 -0.16
C PHE A 134 6.44 -7.81 -1.56
N CYS A 135 5.14 -7.93 -1.85
CA CYS A 135 4.61 -7.58 -3.16
C CYS A 135 4.85 -6.11 -3.49
N LYS A 136 4.62 -5.19 -2.54
CA LYS A 136 4.91 -3.76 -2.73
C LYS A 136 6.38 -3.51 -3.10
N ILE A 137 7.32 -4.08 -2.35
CA ILE A 137 8.77 -3.90 -2.61
C ILE A 137 9.18 -4.47 -3.96
N GLN A 138 8.59 -5.58 -4.36
CA GLN A 138 8.91 -6.24 -5.62
C GLN A 138 8.17 -5.66 -6.82
N GLY A 139 7.31 -4.64 -6.64
CA GLY A 139 6.45 -4.08 -7.68
C GLY A 139 5.40 -5.07 -8.18
N LEU A 140 5.02 -6.03 -7.34
CA LEU A 140 4.04 -7.06 -7.63
C LEU A 140 2.66 -6.62 -7.14
N SER A 141 1.62 -6.97 -7.89
CA SER A 141 0.24 -6.85 -7.40
C SER A 141 0.04 -7.83 -6.24
N LYS A 142 -0.57 -7.35 -5.15
CA LYS A 142 -1.04 -8.22 -4.05
C LYS A 142 -2.14 -9.16 -4.54
N GLU A 143 -3.03 -8.66 -5.38
CA GLU A 143 -4.18 -9.40 -5.89
C GLU A 143 -3.84 -10.07 -7.23
N SER A 144 -4.41 -11.26 -7.45
CA SER A 144 -4.27 -11.96 -8.72
C SER A 144 -4.90 -11.14 -9.85
N GLY A 145 -4.14 -10.92 -10.93
CA GLY A 145 -4.66 -10.23 -12.11
C GLY A 145 -5.88 -10.93 -12.71
N LEU A 146 -5.92 -12.26 -12.67
CA LEU A 146 -7.07 -13.06 -13.10
C LEU A 146 -8.28 -12.81 -12.19
N PHE A 147 -8.08 -12.84 -10.88
CA PHE A 147 -9.13 -12.58 -9.91
C PHE A 147 -9.71 -11.17 -10.08
N MET A 148 -8.84 -10.16 -10.20
CA MET A 148 -9.27 -8.78 -10.40
C MET A 148 -10.00 -8.59 -11.72
N THR A 149 -9.51 -9.20 -12.80
CA THR A 149 -10.19 -9.17 -14.12
C THR A 149 -11.57 -9.80 -14.04
N LEU A 150 -11.69 -10.96 -13.39
CA LEU A 150 -12.97 -11.64 -13.21
C LEU A 150 -13.92 -10.77 -12.37
N LYS A 151 -13.45 -10.23 -11.24
CA LYS A 151 -14.24 -9.38 -10.35
C LYS A 151 -14.74 -8.11 -11.08
N VAL A 152 -13.87 -7.39 -11.77
CA VAL A 152 -14.25 -6.24 -12.60
C VAL A 152 -15.23 -6.66 -13.70
N GLY A 153 -14.97 -7.79 -14.38
CA GLY A 153 -15.85 -8.34 -15.41
C GLY A 153 -17.27 -8.59 -14.89
N THR A 154 -17.40 -9.21 -13.72
CA THR A 154 -18.72 -9.46 -13.11
C THR A 154 -19.51 -8.18 -12.79
N LEU A 155 -18.81 -7.09 -12.46
CA LEU A 155 -19.43 -5.78 -12.20
C LEU A 155 -19.75 -5.01 -13.50
N GLY A 156 -18.88 -5.12 -14.50
CA GLY A 156 -18.97 -4.36 -15.76
C GLY A 156 -19.88 -4.99 -16.80
N ILE A 157 -19.80 -6.31 -17.01
CA ILE A 157 -20.53 -7.03 -18.07
C ILE A 157 -22.03 -6.75 -18.05
N PRO A 158 -22.75 -6.78 -16.91
CA PRO A 158 -24.18 -6.48 -16.89
C PRO A 158 -24.51 -5.06 -17.36
N LYS A 159 -23.65 -4.08 -17.04
CA LYS A 159 -23.81 -2.68 -17.47
C LYS A 159 -23.57 -2.54 -18.97
N PHE A 160 -22.52 -3.19 -19.49
CA PHE A 160 -22.27 -3.25 -20.93
C PHE A 160 -23.43 -3.90 -21.69
N GLN A 161 -23.95 -5.03 -21.20
CA GLN A 161 -25.10 -5.70 -21.83
C GLN A 161 -26.33 -4.80 -21.88
N LYS A 162 -26.63 -4.06 -20.81
CA LYS A 162 -27.74 -3.10 -20.79
C LYS A 162 -27.51 -1.97 -21.80
N PHE A 163 -26.30 -1.42 -21.84
CA PHE A 163 -25.91 -0.36 -22.78
C PHE A 163 -26.05 -0.81 -24.23
N PHE A 164 -25.46 -1.95 -24.62
CA PHE A 164 -25.55 -2.46 -25.98
C PHE A 164 -26.98 -2.79 -26.39
N LYS A 165 -27.84 -3.26 -25.47
CA LYS A 165 -29.27 -3.44 -25.76
C LYS A 165 -29.98 -2.11 -26.07
N LEU A 166 -29.68 -1.04 -25.32
CA LEU A 166 -30.26 0.30 -25.55
C LEU A 166 -29.73 0.95 -26.82
N MET A 167 -28.50 0.64 -27.22
CA MET A 167 -27.79 1.25 -28.34
C MET A 167 -27.88 0.44 -29.64
N LYS A 168 -28.62 -0.67 -29.66
CA LYS A 168 -28.79 -1.52 -30.83
C LYS A 168 -29.26 -0.70 -32.04
N GLY A 169 -28.49 -0.73 -33.14
CA GLY A 169 -28.77 0.05 -34.35
C GLY A 169 -28.29 1.50 -34.33
N LYS A 170 -27.51 1.89 -33.30
CA LYS A 170 -26.84 3.20 -33.17
C LYS A 170 -25.33 3.03 -32.94
N GLU A 171 -24.74 1.91 -33.38
CA GLU A 171 -23.33 1.60 -33.11
C GLU A 171 -22.37 2.69 -33.64
N GLN A 172 -22.67 3.23 -34.82
CA GLN A 172 -21.88 4.28 -35.47
C GLN A 172 -21.73 5.57 -34.64
N LEU A 173 -22.59 5.81 -33.64
CA LEU A 173 -22.51 7.02 -32.79
C LEU A 173 -21.33 6.99 -31.82
N PHE A 174 -20.78 5.81 -31.51
CA PHE A 174 -19.71 5.68 -30.52
C PHE A 174 -18.47 4.94 -31.00
N ASP A 175 -18.49 4.32 -32.19
CA ASP A 175 -17.30 3.69 -32.77
C ASP A 175 -16.11 4.67 -32.94
N ASN A 176 -16.39 5.98 -33.13
CA ASN A 176 -15.37 7.02 -33.33
C ASN A 176 -14.96 7.76 -32.04
N LEU A 177 -15.56 7.46 -30.89
CA LEU A 177 -15.33 8.23 -29.65
C LEU A 177 -14.01 7.86 -28.95
N GLY A 178 -13.39 6.73 -29.27
CA GLY A 178 -12.20 6.23 -28.56
C GLY A 178 -12.45 5.81 -27.11
N GLU A 179 -13.63 6.10 -26.58
CA GLU A 179 -14.12 5.75 -25.25
C GLU A 179 -15.60 5.34 -25.29
N LEU A 180 -16.03 4.54 -24.30
CA LEU A 180 -17.42 4.15 -24.18
C LEU A 180 -18.22 5.25 -23.46
N PRO A 181 -19.39 5.66 -23.96
CA PRO A 181 -20.18 6.75 -23.37
C PRO A 181 -20.98 6.30 -22.14
N ILE A 182 -20.41 5.39 -21.34
CA ILE A 182 -20.98 4.92 -20.09
C ILE A 182 -19.94 4.95 -18.99
N ASP A 183 -20.32 5.49 -17.85
CA ASP A 183 -19.51 5.42 -16.65
C ASP A 183 -19.80 4.10 -15.91
N ILE A 184 -18.74 3.34 -15.63
CA ILE A 184 -18.79 2.13 -14.82
C ILE A 184 -18.08 2.43 -13.52
N ASN A 185 -18.87 2.80 -12.51
CA ASN A 185 -18.38 2.83 -11.15
C ASN A 185 -18.06 1.40 -10.69
N LEU A 186 -16.76 1.09 -10.58
CA LEU A 186 -16.23 -0.19 -10.11
C LEU A 186 -16.02 -0.21 -8.60
N GLY A 187 -15.97 0.94 -7.93
CA GLY A 187 -15.53 1.06 -6.54
C GLY A 187 -14.09 1.59 -6.40
N SER A 188 -13.72 1.98 -5.19
CA SER A 188 -12.39 2.53 -4.89
C SER A 188 -11.29 1.47 -4.91
N GLU A 189 -11.64 0.20 -4.70
CA GLU A 189 -10.68 -0.91 -4.66
C GLU A 189 -10.08 -1.27 -6.04
N PHE A 190 -10.61 -0.71 -7.13
CA PHE A 190 -10.10 -0.89 -8.49
C PHE A 190 -9.38 0.35 -9.04
N LYS A 191 -9.09 1.33 -8.17
CA LYS A 191 -8.34 2.55 -8.53
C LYS A 191 -6.87 2.34 -8.20
N PHE A 192 -6.10 1.83 -9.16
CA PHE A 192 -4.69 1.48 -8.96
C PHE A 192 -3.71 2.65 -9.18
N HIS A 193 -4.15 3.68 -9.90
CA HIS A 193 -3.32 4.82 -10.25
C HIS A 193 -4.13 6.11 -10.06
N SER A 194 -3.44 7.16 -9.63
CA SER A 194 -4.02 8.50 -9.59
C SER A 194 -4.22 8.98 -11.01
N ILE A 195 -5.46 9.33 -11.35
CA ILE A 195 -5.81 9.94 -12.64
C ILE A 195 -6.19 11.37 -12.35
N PHE A 196 -5.62 12.30 -13.13
CA PHE A 196 -6.06 13.69 -13.12
C PHE A 196 -6.78 13.99 -14.43
N ILE A 197 -7.99 14.56 -14.32
CA ILE A 197 -8.75 15.05 -15.46
C ILE A 197 -8.75 16.57 -15.36
N CYS A 198 -8.32 17.26 -16.42
CA CYS A 198 -8.28 18.71 -16.42
C CYS A 198 -9.72 19.28 -16.34
N PRO A 199 -10.02 20.21 -15.41
CA PRO A 199 -11.35 20.80 -15.31
C PRO A 199 -11.75 21.65 -16.53
N ILE A 200 -10.79 22.03 -17.38
CA ILE A 200 -11.01 22.90 -18.53
C ILE A 200 -11.09 22.10 -19.82
N SER A 201 -10.04 21.34 -20.16
CA SER A 201 -10.05 20.53 -21.38
C SER A 201 -10.90 19.27 -21.25
N LYS A 202 -11.20 18.84 -20.02
CA LYS A 202 -11.84 17.55 -19.70
C LYS A 202 -11.05 16.34 -20.18
N GLU A 203 -9.76 16.54 -20.48
CA GLU A 203 -8.85 15.48 -20.90
C GLU A 203 -8.10 14.91 -19.69
N ILE A 204 -7.80 13.62 -19.77
CA ILE A 204 -6.93 12.93 -18.81
C ILE A 204 -5.49 13.40 -19.04
N ALA A 205 -4.80 13.80 -17.98
CA ALA A 205 -3.39 14.14 -18.07
C ALA A 205 -2.56 12.93 -18.51
N THR A 206 -1.47 13.19 -19.22
CA THR A 206 -0.51 12.17 -19.68
C THR A 206 0.91 12.56 -19.29
N LYS A 207 1.89 11.67 -19.52
CA LYS A 207 3.32 11.99 -19.30
C LYS A 207 3.77 13.20 -20.12
N ASP A 208 3.25 13.34 -21.34
CA ASP A 208 3.56 14.46 -22.25
C ASP A 208 2.74 15.71 -21.92
N ASN A 209 1.53 15.54 -21.36
CA ASN A 209 0.64 16.61 -20.92
C ASN A 209 0.30 16.49 -19.42
N PRO A 210 1.27 16.67 -18.52
CA PRO A 210 1.08 16.44 -17.09
C PRO A 210 0.24 17.55 -16.45
N PRO A 211 -0.30 17.33 -15.24
CA PRO A 211 -0.93 18.37 -14.46
C PRO A 211 0.08 19.42 -14.00
N ILE A 212 -0.31 20.68 -14.07
CA ILE A 212 0.39 21.85 -13.56
C ILE A 212 -0.47 22.44 -12.44
N MET A 213 0.10 22.50 -11.25
CA MET A 213 -0.45 23.22 -10.12
C MET A 213 -0.09 24.70 -10.24
N LEU A 214 -1.11 25.55 -10.25
CA LEU A 214 -0.97 27.00 -10.24
C LEU A 214 -0.67 27.48 -8.82
N LYS A 215 -0.14 28.70 -8.67
CA LYS A 215 0.11 29.30 -7.33
C LYS A 215 -1.12 29.40 -6.41
N CYS A 216 -2.33 29.34 -6.97
CA CYS A 216 -3.57 29.31 -6.19
C CYS A 216 -3.95 27.91 -5.68
N GLY A 217 -3.19 26.86 -6.04
CA GLY A 217 -3.46 25.47 -5.69
C GLY A 217 -4.33 24.72 -6.71
N HIS A 218 -5.00 25.41 -7.64
CA HIS A 218 -5.75 24.73 -8.70
C HIS A 218 -4.81 24.07 -9.71
N CYS A 219 -5.23 22.91 -10.20
CA CYS A 219 -4.46 22.12 -11.16
C CYS A 219 -5.14 22.12 -12.54
N ILE A 220 -4.35 22.25 -13.60
CA ILE A 220 -4.77 22.18 -15.02
C ILE A 220 -3.71 21.43 -15.83
N THR A 221 -3.98 20.94 -17.04
CA THR A 221 -2.96 20.29 -17.87
C THR A 221 -1.93 21.30 -18.42
N ARG A 222 -0.72 20.83 -18.76
CA ARG A 222 0.35 21.64 -19.37
C ARG A 222 -0.11 22.36 -20.63
N GLN A 223 -0.83 21.68 -21.51
CA GLN A 223 -1.38 22.30 -22.72
C GLN A 223 -2.37 23.42 -22.38
N SER A 224 -3.26 23.22 -21.40
CA SER A 224 -4.19 24.27 -20.96
C SER A 224 -3.46 25.44 -20.31
N TYR A 225 -2.42 25.17 -19.50
CA TYR A 225 -1.57 26.21 -18.92
C TYR A 225 -0.90 27.07 -19.99
N ASN A 226 -0.22 26.44 -20.95
CA ASN A 226 0.41 27.13 -22.07
C ASN A 226 -0.60 27.92 -22.90
N SER A 227 -1.80 27.36 -23.13
CA SER A 227 -2.88 28.03 -23.88
C SER A 227 -3.42 29.26 -23.15
N ILE A 228 -3.41 29.29 -21.81
CA ILE A 228 -3.87 30.46 -21.03
C ILE A 228 -2.79 31.55 -21.00
N LEU A 229 -1.51 31.15 -20.96
CA LEU A 229 -0.37 32.07 -21.00
C LEU A 229 -0.20 32.71 -22.38
N THR A 230 -0.25 31.92 -23.45
CA THR A 230 -0.11 32.37 -24.85
C THR A 230 -1.43 32.84 -25.48
N GLY A 231 -2.56 32.56 -24.83
CA GLY A 231 -3.91 32.86 -25.31
C GLY A 231 -4.27 34.35 -25.25
N ARG A 232 -5.51 34.66 -25.66
CA ARG A 232 -6.11 36.00 -25.90
C ARG A 232 -5.84 37.12 -24.88
N ASN A 233 -5.27 36.82 -23.72
CA ASN A 233 -4.93 37.77 -22.66
C ASN A 233 -3.70 38.63 -23.00
N GLU A 234 -2.66 38.08 -23.65
CA GLU A 234 -1.48 38.87 -24.07
C GLU A 234 -1.82 39.91 -25.14
N ARG A 235 -2.68 39.56 -26.12
CA ARG A 235 -3.11 40.48 -27.20
C ARG A 235 -3.95 41.66 -26.72
N ALA A 236 -4.45 41.62 -25.48
CA ALA A 236 -5.29 42.66 -24.88
C ALA A 236 -4.64 43.34 -23.65
N GLY A 237 -3.36 43.07 -23.37
CA GLY A 237 -2.66 43.61 -22.19
C GLY A 237 -3.20 43.12 -20.85
N ARG A 238 -4.00 42.04 -20.84
CA ARG A 238 -4.62 41.48 -19.63
C ARG A 238 -3.71 40.40 -19.07
N LYS A 239 -3.48 40.43 -17.75
CA LYS A 239 -2.74 39.37 -17.06
C LYS A 239 -3.51 38.05 -17.14
N ALA A 240 -2.82 36.95 -17.43
CA ALA A 240 -3.40 35.61 -17.41
C ALA A 240 -3.97 35.31 -16.02
N LYS A 241 -5.12 34.63 -15.96
CA LYS A 241 -5.80 34.27 -14.71
C LYS A 241 -6.10 32.78 -14.66
N CYS A 242 -6.18 32.26 -13.45
CA CYS A 242 -6.70 30.92 -13.22
C CYS A 242 -8.14 30.81 -13.77
N PRO A 243 -8.50 29.71 -14.47
CA PRO A 243 -9.86 29.57 -14.99
C PRO A 243 -10.90 29.20 -13.93
N THR A 244 -10.47 28.78 -12.74
CA THR A 244 -11.34 28.38 -11.63
C THR A 244 -11.35 29.39 -10.48
N CYS A 245 -10.51 30.43 -10.51
CA CYS A 245 -10.49 31.49 -9.50
C CYS A 245 -9.91 32.82 -10.04
N PRO A 246 -10.10 33.97 -9.36
CA PRO A 246 -9.66 35.27 -9.90
C PRO A 246 -8.14 35.51 -9.83
N THR A 247 -7.36 34.57 -9.31
CA THR A 247 -5.91 34.72 -9.13
C THR A 247 -5.17 34.84 -10.46
N GLU A 248 -4.36 35.89 -10.61
CA GLU A 248 -3.49 36.10 -11.76
C GLU A 248 -2.36 35.06 -11.79
N ILE A 249 -1.90 34.62 -12.95
CA ILE A 249 -0.82 33.64 -13.11
C ILE A 249 0.27 34.21 -14.02
N LYS A 250 1.53 33.89 -13.71
CA LYS A 250 2.71 34.16 -14.54
C LYS A 250 3.33 32.83 -14.98
N ASP A 251 4.17 32.86 -16.01
CA ASP A 251 4.85 31.66 -16.51
C ASP A 251 5.66 30.90 -15.44
N SER A 252 6.26 31.64 -14.50
CA SER A 252 7.00 31.08 -13.36
C SER A 252 6.15 30.46 -12.25
N ASP A 253 4.82 30.62 -12.28
CA ASP A 253 3.92 30.23 -11.17
C ASP A 253 3.46 28.77 -11.26
N GLY A 254 3.78 28.06 -12.36
CA GLY A 254 3.34 26.69 -12.62
C GLY A 254 4.31 25.64 -12.10
N ILE A 255 3.83 24.76 -11.21
CA ILE A 255 4.57 23.60 -10.71
C ILE A 255 4.04 22.35 -11.42
N THR A 256 4.89 21.65 -12.17
CA THR A 256 4.50 20.36 -12.78
C THR A 256 4.37 19.31 -11.68
N LEU A 257 3.20 18.67 -11.58
CA LEU A 257 2.97 17.54 -10.69
C LEU A 257 3.36 16.24 -11.39
N ASN A 258 4.19 15.42 -10.74
CA ASN A 258 4.49 14.08 -11.23
C ASN A 258 3.52 13.07 -10.60
N ILE A 259 2.51 12.66 -11.36
CA ILE A 259 1.49 11.69 -10.95
C ILE A 259 1.58 10.36 -11.73
N PHE A 260 2.64 10.15 -12.52
CA PHE A 260 2.85 8.98 -13.40
C PHE A 260 4.07 8.15 -13.03
#